data_AF-A0A1I5XIF8-F1
#
_entry.id   AF-A0A1I5XIF8-F1
#
_cell.length_a   1.000
_cell.length_b   1.000
_cell.length_c   1.000
_cell.angle_alpha   90.00
_cell.angle_beta   90.00
_cell.angle_gamma   90.00
#
_symmetry.space_group_name_H-M   'P 1'
#
loop_
_entity.id
_entity.type
_entity.pdbx_description
1 polymer ?
#
loop_
_entity_poly.entity_id
_entity_poly.type
_entity_poly.pdbx_seq_one_letter_code
_entity_poly.pdbx_strand_id
1 'polypeptide(L)'
;MMNKNEIVLFESKDKKVALSVPMDGNTVWLNQAQMTELFEVDRTVITRHVNNTFKEKELLKESNVQKMHIANSDKPVQFYSLDVIISVGYRVKSQRGTEFRQWANHLFTLQNGRDVLGKEFADVEVRRYEDSLHVTNIDDLADYLQSLKVLHGIGTMEREEILNMLLPHVEGGAINLQKEYGTFIAQGIK
;
A
#
# COMPACT_ATOMS: atom_id res chain seq x y z
N MET A 1 11.54 13.17 -18.33
CA MET A 1 12.16 13.90 -17.20
C MET A 1 11.15 13.88 -16.07
N MET A 2 11.47 13.24 -14.93
CA MET A 2 10.61 13.31 -13.73
C MET A 2 10.64 14.75 -13.20
N ASN A 3 9.47 15.39 -13.08
CA ASN A 3 9.36 16.65 -12.35
C ASN A 3 9.75 16.41 -10.90
N LYS A 4 10.59 17.29 -10.33
CA LYS A 4 11.16 17.16 -8.96
C LYS A 4 10.13 17.16 -7.81
N ASN A 5 8.83 17.22 -8.11
CA ASN A 5 7.74 17.38 -7.14
C ASN A 5 6.66 16.29 -7.25
N GLU A 6 6.94 15.13 -7.85
CA GLU A 6 5.98 14.02 -7.98
C GLU A 6 6.46 12.80 -7.17
N ILE A 7 5.60 12.28 -6.29
CA ILE A 7 5.78 10.99 -5.63
C ILE A 7 5.04 9.94 -6.47
N VAL A 8 5.76 8.98 -7.05
CA VAL A 8 5.11 7.83 -7.68
C VAL A 8 4.58 6.93 -6.58
N LEU A 9 3.25 6.85 -6.48
CA LEU A 9 2.55 5.98 -5.54
C LEU A 9 2.65 4.54 -6.03
N PHE A 10 2.16 4.21 -7.23
CA PHE A 10 2.14 2.85 -7.78
C PHE A 10 2.83 2.82 -9.13
N GLU A 11 3.74 1.86 -9.35
CA GLU A 11 4.30 1.55 -10.67
C GLU A 11 4.07 0.06 -10.93
N SER A 12 3.53 -0.28 -12.11
CA SER A 12 3.38 -1.66 -12.51
C SER A 12 4.73 -2.35 -12.71
N LYS A 13 4.78 -3.68 -12.54
CA LYS A 13 6.03 -4.44 -12.76
C LYS A 13 6.63 -4.26 -14.17
N ASP A 14 5.79 -4.03 -15.17
CA ASP A 14 6.18 -3.79 -16.55
C ASP A 14 6.43 -2.30 -16.88
N LYS A 15 6.32 -1.41 -15.88
CA LYS A 15 6.50 0.04 -15.98
C LYS A 15 5.57 0.75 -16.98
N LYS A 16 4.51 0.08 -17.43
CA LYS A 16 3.55 0.64 -18.38
C LYS A 16 2.55 1.59 -17.72
N VAL A 17 2.33 1.44 -16.42
CA VAL A 17 1.36 2.24 -15.67
C VAL A 17 2.02 2.80 -14.42
N ALA A 18 1.88 4.11 -14.22
CA ALA A 18 2.32 4.79 -13.01
C ALA A 18 1.23 5.72 -12.46
N LEU A 19 1.01 5.69 -11.15
CA LEU A 19 0.14 6.59 -10.42
C LEU A 19 1.02 7.58 -9.64
N SER A 20 0.96 8.87 -9.96
CA SER A 20 1.77 9.91 -9.29
C SER A 20 0.91 10.85 -8.45
N VAL A 21 1.41 11.20 -7.26
CA VAL A 21 0.87 12.21 -6.34
C VAL A 21 1.77 13.45 -6.36
N PRO A 22 1.21 14.65 -6.46
CA PRO A 22 1.97 15.88 -6.23
C PRO A 22 2.50 15.97 -4.79
N MET A 23 3.72 16.47 -4.62
CA MET A 23 4.38 16.64 -3.29
C MET A 23 3.64 17.57 -2.33
N ASP A 24 2.73 18.42 -2.82
CA ASP A 24 1.95 19.37 -2.01
C ASP A 24 0.84 18.72 -1.16
N GLY A 25 0.76 17.38 -1.16
CA GLY A 25 -0.19 16.62 -0.35
C GLY A 25 -1.55 16.41 -1.00
N ASN A 26 -1.73 16.81 -2.27
CA ASN A 26 -2.94 16.51 -3.02
C ASN A 26 -3.10 14.99 -3.23
N THR A 27 -4.27 14.44 -2.94
CA THR A 27 -4.54 13.01 -3.20
C THR A 27 -4.67 12.74 -4.71
N VAL A 28 -4.47 11.50 -5.13
CA VAL A 28 -4.77 11.11 -6.53
C VAL A 28 -6.27 11.11 -6.75
N TRP A 29 -6.65 11.62 -7.91
CA TRP A 29 -8.00 11.53 -8.44
C TRP A 29 -7.95 10.89 -9.83
N LEU A 30 -8.72 9.83 -10.04
CA LEU A 30 -8.84 9.17 -11.35
C LEU A 30 -10.28 9.17 -11.84
N ASN A 31 -10.47 9.32 -13.13
CA ASN A 31 -11.75 9.01 -13.78
C ASN A 31 -11.85 7.51 -14.12
N GLN A 32 -13.03 7.08 -14.58
CA GLN A 32 -13.26 5.66 -14.90
C GLN A 32 -12.38 5.13 -16.03
N ALA A 33 -12.03 5.97 -17.02
CA ALA A 33 -11.18 5.55 -18.13
C ALA A 33 -9.75 5.28 -17.65
N GLN A 34 -9.23 6.15 -16.79
CA GLN A 34 -7.92 5.96 -16.16
C GLN A 34 -7.92 4.72 -15.25
N MET A 35 -9.00 4.45 -14.51
CA MET A 35 -9.12 3.22 -13.72
C MET A 35 -9.22 1.95 -14.61
N THR A 36 -9.84 2.05 -15.79
CA THR A 36 -9.85 0.97 -16.78
C THR A 36 -8.44 0.64 -17.26
N GLU A 37 -7.64 1.66 -17.55
CA GLU A 37 -6.23 1.48 -17.92
C GLU A 37 -5.41 0.93 -16.74
N LEU A 38 -5.55 1.52 -15.55
CA LEU A 38 -4.84 1.11 -14.35
C LEU A 38 -5.05 -0.36 -14.01
N PHE A 39 -6.29 -0.83 -14.10
CA PHE A 39 -6.67 -2.18 -13.68
C PHE A 39 -6.81 -3.18 -14.83
N GLU A 40 -6.61 -2.75 -16.09
CA GLU A 40 -6.83 -3.56 -17.30
C GLU A 40 -8.18 -4.31 -17.27
N VAL A 41 -9.26 -3.57 -16.99
CA VAL A 41 -10.63 -4.12 -17.04
C VAL A 41 -11.61 -3.16 -17.68
N ASP A 42 -12.67 -3.73 -18.22
CA ASP A 42 -13.72 -2.96 -18.89
C ASP A 42 -14.32 -1.88 -17.98
N ARG A 43 -14.67 -0.75 -18.60
CA ARG A 43 -15.30 0.38 -17.91
C ARG A 43 -16.59 0.00 -17.18
N THR A 44 -17.32 -1.00 -17.67
CA THR A 44 -18.54 -1.52 -17.04
C THR A 44 -18.23 -2.17 -15.68
N VAL A 45 -17.10 -2.86 -15.55
CA VAL A 45 -16.61 -3.45 -14.30
C VAL A 45 -16.29 -2.34 -13.30
N ILE A 46 -15.54 -1.32 -13.73
CA ILE A 46 -15.23 -0.14 -12.90
C ILE A 46 -16.53 0.54 -12.42
N THR A 47 -17.46 0.81 -13.33
CA THR A 47 -18.74 1.45 -13.01
C THR A 47 -19.53 0.66 -11.98
N ARG A 48 -19.59 -0.67 -12.12
CA ARG A 48 -20.25 -1.55 -11.16
C ARG A 48 -19.64 -1.44 -9.77
N HIS A 49 -18.31 -1.52 -9.66
CA HIS A 49 -17.64 -1.47 -8.36
C HIS A 49 -17.76 -0.10 -7.69
N VAL A 50 -17.58 0.99 -8.44
CA VAL A 50 -17.81 2.36 -7.93
C VAL A 50 -19.24 2.53 -7.40
N ASN A 51 -20.24 2.07 -8.15
CA ASN A 51 -21.64 2.16 -7.70
C ASN A 51 -21.88 1.34 -6.43
N ASN A 52 -21.27 0.15 -6.33
CA ASN A 52 -21.38 -0.70 -5.14
C ASN A 52 -20.73 -0.05 -3.92
N THR A 53 -19.54 0.56 -4.05
CA THR A 53 -18.86 1.29 -2.96
C THR A 53 -19.80 2.32 -2.30
N PHE A 54 -20.51 3.11 -3.10
CA PHE A 54 -21.46 4.10 -2.55
C PHE A 54 -22.77 3.48 -2.08
N LYS A 55 -23.29 2.47 -2.80
CA LYS A 55 -24.54 1.78 -2.43
C LYS A 55 -24.42 1.05 -1.09
N GLU A 56 -23.27 0.45 -0.84
CA GLU A 56 -22.93 -0.26 0.39
C GLU A 56 -22.53 0.71 1.52
N LYS A 57 -22.48 2.02 1.25
CA LYS A 57 -22.06 3.07 2.20
C LYS A 57 -20.64 2.85 2.74
N GLU A 58 -19.77 2.23 1.94
CA GLU A 58 -18.35 2.10 2.26
C GLU A 58 -17.68 3.47 2.25
N LEU A 59 -18.05 4.33 1.30
CA LEU A 59 -17.58 5.71 1.20
C LEU A 59 -18.76 6.67 0.95
N LEU A 60 -18.61 7.91 1.39
CA LEU A 60 -19.55 9.00 1.12
C LEU A 60 -19.23 9.67 -0.22
N LYS A 61 -20.23 9.94 -1.04
CA LYS A 61 -20.00 10.44 -2.41
C LYS A 61 -19.50 11.88 -2.43
N GLU A 62 -19.93 12.68 -1.46
CA GLU A 62 -19.68 14.12 -1.35
C GLU A 62 -18.19 14.43 -1.22
N SER A 63 -17.44 13.61 -0.47
CA SER A 63 -16.01 13.78 -0.26
C SER A 63 -15.15 13.01 -1.27
N ASN A 64 -15.75 12.10 -2.04
CA ASN A 64 -15.02 11.12 -2.85
C ASN A 64 -15.29 11.22 -4.37
N VAL A 65 -16.13 12.17 -4.80
CA VAL A 65 -16.42 12.41 -6.21
C VAL A 65 -16.34 13.88 -6.53
N GLN A 66 -15.48 14.23 -7.49
CA GLN A 66 -15.40 15.57 -8.06
C GLN A 66 -15.84 15.55 -9.52
N LYS A 67 -16.54 16.60 -9.95
CA LYS A 67 -16.89 16.81 -11.36
C LYS A 67 -15.98 17.88 -11.94
N MET A 68 -15.23 17.54 -12.97
CA MET A 68 -14.30 18.46 -13.63
C MET A 68 -14.64 18.57 -15.11
N HIS A 69 -14.49 19.77 -15.66
CA HIS A 69 -14.49 19.96 -17.10
C HIS A 69 -13.09 19.65 -17.63
N ILE A 70 -13.01 18.74 -18.60
CA ILE A 70 -11.76 18.40 -19.28
C ILE A 70 -11.84 18.86 -20.73
N ALA A 71 -10.69 19.23 -21.29
CA ALA A 71 -10.58 19.49 -22.72
C ALA A 71 -11.09 18.27 -23.51
N ASN A 72 -11.94 18.50 -24.51
CA ASN A 72 -12.59 17.47 -25.34
C ASN A 72 -13.77 16.71 -24.69
N SER A 73 -14.39 17.25 -23.64
CA SER A 73 -15.68 16.73 -23.16
C SER A 73 -16.74 17.81 -23.04
N ASP A 74 -17.87 17.59 -23.71
CA ASP A 74 -19.04 18.47 -23.64
C ASP A 74 -19.76 18.38 -22.29
N LYS A 75 -19.42 17.41 -21.44
CA LYS A 75 -20.05 17.17 -20.14
C LYS A 75 -18.98 17.06 -19.03
N PRO A 76 -19.29 17.51 -17.80
CA PRO A 76 -18.41 17.29 -16.66
C PRO A 76 -18.11 15.80 -16.47
N VAL A 77 -16.82 15.46 -16.34
CA VAL A 77 -16.35 14.10 -16.07
C VAL A 77 -16.18 13.91 -14.57
N GLN A 78 -16.58 12.74 -14.08
CA GLN A 78 -16.40 12.37 -12.68
C GLN A 78 -14.99 11.83 -12.44
N PHE A 79 -14.34 12.37 -11.43
CA PHE A 79 -13.11 11.90 -10.85
C PHE A 79 -13.38 11.36 -9.44
N TYR A 80 -12.66 10.31 -9.08
CA TYR A 80 -12.83 9.57 -7.86
C TYR A 80 -11.54 9.61 -7.05
N SER A 81 -11.69 9.75 -5.74
CA SER A 81 -10.57 9.83 -4.79
C SER A 81 -9.75 8.54 -4.74
N LEU A 82 -8.57 8.61 -4.13
CA LEU A 82 -7.71 7.46 -3.85
C LEU A 82 -8.45 6.35 -3.09
N ASP A 83 -9.33 6.70 -2.14
CA ASP A 83 -10.10 5.71 -1.37
C ASP A 83 -11.05 4.91 -2.27
N VAL A 84 -11.70 5.56 -3.24
CA VAL A 84 -12.55 4.87 -4.22
C VAL A 84 -11.70 4.00 -5.15
N ILE A 85 -10.55 4.50 -5.59
CA ILE A 85 -9.62 3.73 -6.43
C ILE A 85 -9.14 2.48 -5.69
N ILE A 86 -8.81 2.60 -4.41
CA ILE A 86 -8.43 1.48 -3.54
C ILE A 86 -9.57 0.48 -3.42
N SER A 87 -10.77 0.95 -3.05
CA SER A 87 -11.97 0.10 -2.94
C SER A 87 -12.23 -0.71 -4.22
N VAL A 88 -12.16 -0.06 -5.39
CA VAL A 88 -12.29 -0.72 -6.69
C VAL A 88 -11.15 -1.71 -6.93
N GLY A 89 -9.90 -1.33 -6.68
CA GLY A 89 -8.72 -2.18 -6.85
C GLY A 89 -8.78 -3.48 -6.04
N TYR A 90 -9.39 -3.46 -4.85
CA TYR A 90 -9.61 -4.67 -4.05
C TYR A 90 -10.69 -5.59 -4.64
N ARG A 91 -11.65 -5.05 -5.39
CA ARG A 91 -12.79 -5.80 -5.94
C ARG A 91 -12.58 -6.27 -7.38
N VAL A 92 -11.61 -5.69 -8.10
CA VAL A 92 -11.28 -6.06 -9.48
C VAL A 92 -10.46 -7.35 -9.53
N LYS A 93 -10.88 -8.28 -10.41
CA LYS A 93 -10.15 -9.52 -10.71
C LYS A 93 -9.33 -9.38 -11.98
N SER A 94 -8.11 -8.85 -11.85
CA SER A 94 -7.11 -8.78 -12.92
C SER A 94 -5.69 -8.91 -12.35
N GLN A 95 -4.72 -9.16 -13.23
CA GLN A 95 -3.31 -9.19 -12.83
C GLN A 95 -2.86 -7.83 -12.28
N ARG A 96 -3.25 -6.74 -12.94
CA ARG A 96 -3.05 -5.36 -12.47
C ARG A 96 -3.69 -5.11 -11.11
N GLY A 97 -4.92 -5.60 -10.90
CA GLY A 97 -5.58 -5.51 -9.59
C GLY A 97 -4.82 -6.25 -8.50
N THR A 98 -4.19 -7.39 -8.81
CA THR A 98 -3.32 -8.11 -7.87
C THR A 98 -2.07 -7.31 -7.52
N GLU A 99 -1.38 -6.75 -8.51
CA GLU A 99 -0.20 -5.90 -8.29
C GLU A 99 -0.56 -4.65 -7.47
N PHE A 100 -1.70 -4.03 -7.79
CA PHE A 100 -2.21 -2.90 -7.05
C PHE A 100 -2.56 -3.26 -5.60
N ARG A 101 -3.18 -4.40 -5.31
CA ARG A 101 -3.44 -4.84 -3.94
C ARG A 101 -2.15 -5.15 -3.17
N GLN A 102 -1.19 -5.80 -3.83
CA GLN A 102 0.14 -6.02 -3.25
C GLN A 102 0.74 -4.68 -2.84
N TRP A 103 0.70 -3.69 -3.71
CA TRP A 103 1.13 -2.33 -3.41
C TRP A 103 0.31 -1.67 -2.28
N ALA A 104 -1.02 -1.68 -2.35
CA ALA A 104 -1.90 -1.01 -1.40
C ALA A 104 -1.77 -1.58 0.03
N ASN A 105 -1.44 -2.86 0.17
CA ASN A 105 -1.13 -3.46 1.47
C ASN A 105 0.13 -2.84 2.12
N HIS A 106 1.01 -2.18 1.36
CA HIS A 106 2.17 -1.46 1.87
C HIS A 106 1.88 0.02 2.15
N LEU A 107 0.66 0.50 1.89
CA LEU A 107 0.32 1.92 2.02
C LEU A 107 0.11 2.35 3.47
N PHE A 108 -0.33 1.44 4.35
CA PHE A 108 -0.49 1.70 5.78
C PHE A 108 0.15 0.57 6.59
N THR A 109 1.31 0.87 7.15
CA THR A 109 2.11 -0.02 7.98
C THR A 109 2.35 0.62 9.34
N LEU A 110 2.89 -0.12 10.30
CA LEU A 110 3.35 0.48 11.57
C LEU A 110 4.46 1.51 11.37
N GLN A 111 5.16 1.47 10.23
CA GLN A 111 6.28 2.35 9.92
C GLN A 111 5.79 3.73 9.46
N ASN A 112 4.71 3.79 8.67
CA ASN A 112 4.20 5.05 8.10
C ASN A 112 2.85 5.50 8.68
N GLY A 113 2.14 4.64 9.41
CA GLY A 113 0.77 4.91 9.86
C GLY A 113 0.65 6.05 10.88
N ARG A 114 1.73 6.36 11.62
CA ARG A 114 1.77 7.53 12.53
C ARG A 114 1.59 8.83 11.77
N ASP A 115 2.30 8.99 10.65
CA ASP A 115 2.27 10.20 9.83
C ASP A 115 0.92 10.35 9.11
N VAL A 116 0.34 9.22 8.70
CA VAL A 116 -1.00 9.18 8.11
C VAL A 116 -2.05 9.62 9.12
N LEU A 117 -2.06 9.05 10.32
CA LEU A 117 -3.04 9.37 11.37
C LEU A 117 -2.85 10.78 11.95
N GLY A 118 -1.62 11.29 12.02
CA GLY A 118 -1.33 12.63 12.55
C GLY A 118 -1.96 13.77 11.75
N LYS A 119 -2.48 13.52 10.54
CA LYS A 119 -3.25 14.49 9.75
C LYS A 119 -4.61 14.80 10.40
N GLU A 120 -5.29 13.77 10.90
CA GLU A 120 -6.66 13.86 11.41
C GLU A 120 -6.70 13.92 12.95
N PHE A 121 -5.71 13.34 13.62
CA PHE A 121 -5.66 13.24 15.08
C PHE A 121 -4.57 14.12 15.68
N ALA A 122 -4.86 14.75 16.81
CA ALA A 122 -3.94 15.60 17.55
C ALA A 122 -2.83 14.80 18.23
N ASP A 123 -3.15 13.58 18.67
CA ASP A 123 -2.19 12.66 19.27
C ASP A 123 -2.31 11.28 18.66
N VAL A 124 -1.16 10.66 18.35
CA VAL A 124 -1.06 9.31 17.81
C VAL A 124 0.11 8.61 18.49
N GLU A 125 -0.17 7.62 19.33
CA GLU A 125 0.81 6.76 19.98
C GLU A 125 0.99 5.47 19.17
N VAL A 126 2.21 4.95 19.06
CA VAL A 126 2.47 3.63 18.46
C VAL A 126 2.84 2.67 19.57
N ARG A 127 1.99 1.67 19.84
CA ARG A 127 2.30 0.57 20.75
C ARG A 127 2.78 -0.62 19.95
N ARG A 128 4.08 -0.91 20.06
CA ARG A 128 4.65 -2.14 19.51
C ARG A 128 4.42 -3.25 20.52
N TYR A 129 3.98 -4.43 20.08
CA TYR A 129 3.89 -5.56 20.98
C TYR A 129 5.32 -6.01 21.29
N GLU A 130 5.70 -6.07 22.57
CA GLU A 130 7.01 -6.58 23.02
C GLU A 130 7.09 -8.11 22.96
N ASP A 131 6.68 -8.68 21.83
CA ASP A 131 6.87 -10.08 21.56
C ASP A 131 8.01 -10.20 20.55
N SER A 132 9.22 -10.34 21.07
CA SER A 132 10.42 -10.60 20.29
C SER A 132 10.65 -12.11 20.20
N LEU A 133 10.85 -12.63 19.00
CA LEU A 133 11.36 -13.99 18.87
C LEU A 133 12.85 -13.97 19.24
N HIS A 134 13.18 -14.53 20.41
CA HIS A 134 14.54 -14.65 20.89
C HIS A 134 15.20 -15.87 20.25
N VAL A 135 16.03 -15.64 19.25
CA VAL A 135 16.69 -16.69 18.48
C VAL A 135 18.08 -16.91 19.03
N THR A 136 18.27 -18.01 19.76
CA THR A 136 19.57 -18.42 20.32
C THR A 136 20.37 -19.32 19.37
N ASN A 137 19.71 -19.95 18.38
CA ASN A 137 20.36 -20.74 17.34
C ASN A 137 20.17 -20.09 15.97
N ILE A 138 21.23 -19.44 15.48
CA ILE A 138 21.22 -18.69 14.23
C ILE A 138 21.25 -19.62 13.03
N ASP A 139 21.92 -20.77 13.15
CA ASP A 139 21.98 -21.78 12.10
C ASP A 139 20.58 -22.33 11.79
N ASP A 140 19.78 -22.64 12.83
CA ASP A 140 18.40 -23.09 12.67
C ASP A 140 17.52 -22.01 12.00
N LEU A 141 17.75 -20.73 12.34
CA LEU A 141 17.03 -19.62 11.72
C LEU A 141 17.43 -19.46 10.24
N ALA A 142 18.71 -19.59 9.91
CA ALA A 142 19.20 -19.50 8.54
C ALA A 142 18.63 -20.64 7.67
N ASP A 143 18.64 -21.87 8.20
CA ASP A 143 18.06 -23.04 7.53
C ASP A 143 16.54 -22.89 7.35
N TYR A 144 15.85 -22.38 8.38
CA TYR A 144 14.42 -22.08 8.29
C TYR A 144 14.14 -21.03 7.20
N LEU A 145 14.86 -19.91 7.18
CA LEU A 145 14.70 -18.85 6.18
C LEU A 145 14.99 -19.36 4.76
N GLN A 146 16.04 -20.18 4.58
CA GLN A 146 16.35 -20.81 3.30
C GLN A 146 15.24 -21.78 2.84
N SER A 147 14.56 -22.44 3.78
CA SER A 147 13.45 -23.34 3.47
C SER A 147 12.20 -22.62 2.93
N LEU A 148 12.08 -21.31 3.15
CA LEU A 148 10.96 -20.47 2.69
C LEU A 148 11.06 -20.12 1.20
N LYS A 149 11.16 -21.13 0.33
CA LYS A 149 11.33 -21.02 -1.14
C LYS A 149 10.23 -20.20 -1.85
N VAL A 150 9.12 -19.91 -1.17
CA VAL A 150 7.97 -19.17 -1.70
C VAL A 150 8.10 -17.66 -1.48
N LEU A 151 8.95 -17.20 -0.55
CA LEU A 151 9.21 -15.77 -0.37
C LEU A 151 10.18 -15.26 -1.45
N HIS A 152 9.68 -14.41 -2.36
CA HIS A 152 10.51 -13.68 -3.31
C HIS A 152 11.60 -12.88 -2.56
N GLY A 153 12.87 -13.11 -2.90
CA GLY A 153 14.03 -12.51 -2.24
C GLY A 153 14.77 -13.54 -1.39
N ILE A 154 14.28 -13.81 -0.17
CA ILE A 154 14.97 -14.67 0.82
C ILE A 154 15.08 -16.13 0.36
N GLY A 155 14.02 -16.67 -0.27
CA GLY A 155 14.01 -18.07 -0.70
C GLY A 155 14.96 -18.42 -1.85
N THR A 156 15.57 -17.40 -2.48
CA THR A 156 16.59 -17.57 -3.54
C THR A 156 18.01 -17.30 -3.05
N MET A 157 18.18 -16.93 -1.78
CA MET A 157 19.49 -16.63 -1.20
C MET A 157 20.18 -17.90 -0.76
N GLU A 158 21.50 -17.91 -0.90
CA GLU A 158 22.32 -18.99 -0.37
C GLU A 158 22.41 -18.88 1.15
N ARG A 159 22.52 -20.03 1.83
CA ARG A 159 22.58 -20.11 3.30
C ARG A 159 23.62 -19.17 3.90
N GLU A 160 24.78 -19.10 3.26
CA GLU A 160 25.90 -18.26 3.70
C GLU A 160 25.59 -16.77 3.60
N GLU A 161 24.81 -16.35 2.59
CA GLU A 161 24.34 -14.96 2.47
C GLU A 161 23.37 -14.61 3.60
N ILE A 162 22.45 -15.53 3.94
CA ILE A 162 21.50 -15.35 5.04
C ILE A 162 22.27 -15.23 6.37
N LEU A 163 23.26 -16.09 6.62
CA LEU A 163 24.08 -16.00 7.83
C LEU A 163 24.87 -14.69 7.92
N ASN A 164 25.47 -14.25 6.82
CA ASN A 164 26.19 -12.98 6.78
C ASN A 164 25.28 -11.78 7.05
N MET A 165 23.98 -11.88 6.75
CA MET A 165 22.99 -10.87 7.12
C MET A 165 22.56 -10.95 8.59
N LEU A 166 22.48 -12.14 9.18
CA LEU A 166 22.00 -12.35 10.54
C LEU A 166 23.07 -12.07 11.61
N LEU A 167 24.32 -12.47 11.36
CA LEU A 167 25.43 -12.38 12.33
C LEU A 167 25.66 -10.96 12.91
N PRO A 168 25.56 -9.87 12.12
CA PRO A 168 25.70 -8.51 12.65
C PRO A 168 24.62 -8.10 13.67
N HIS A 169 23.49 -8.82 13.74
CA HIS A 169 22.37 -8.52 14.63
C HIS A 169 22.34 -9.37 15.89
N VAL A 170 23.40 -10.14 16.15
CA VAL A 170 23.52 -11.00 17.33
C VAL A 170 24.04 -10.18 18.50
N GLU A 171 23.24 -10.08 19.56
CA GLU A 171 23.61 -9.41 20.80
C GLU A 171 23.42 -10.39 21.97
N GLY A 172 24.46 -10.56 22.79
CA GLY A 172 24.39 -11.47 23.94
C GLY A 172 24.19 -12.94 23.58
N GLY A 173 24.55 -13.36 22.36
CA GLY A 173 24.41 -14.74 21.87
C GLY A 173 23.05 -15.06 21.25
N ALA A 174 22.21 -14.07 21.00
CA ALA A 174 20.92 -14.24 20.36
C ALA A 174 20.56 -13.09 19.42
N ILE A 175 19.64 -13.34 18.50
CA ILE A 175 18.98 -12.30 17.71
C ILE A 175 17.59 -12.08 18.29
N ASN A 176 17.28 -10.84 18.65
CA ASN A 176 15.92 -10.45 19.05
C ASN A 176 15.17 -9.96 17.82
N LEU A 177 14.41 -10.84 17.17
CA LEU A 177 13.56 -10.45 16.06
C LEU A 177 12.30 -9.79 16.61
N GLN A 178 12.20 -8.46 16.50
CA GLN A 178 10.96 -7.76 16.83
C GLN A 178 9.89 -8.12 15.80
N LYS A 179 8.73 -8.58 16.28
CA LYS A 179 7.56 -8.76 15.41
C LYS A 179 7.11 -7.39 14.90
N GLU A 180 6.80 -7.28 13.62
CA GLU A 180 6.20 -6.07 13.02
C GLU A 180 4.69 -5.94 13.33
N TYR A 181 4.26 -6.36 14.53
CA TYR A 181 2.88 -6.20 14.97
C TYR A 181 2.82 -5.19 16.11
N GLY A 182 1.78 -4.37 16.07
CA GLY A 182 1.58 -3.24 16.96
C GLY A 182 0.25 -2.58 16.68
N THR A 183 -0.06 -1.51 17.38
CA THR A 183 -1.33 -0.79 17.25
C THR A 183 -1.10 0.69 17.42
N PHE A 184 -1.80 1.50 16.62
CA PHE A 184 -1.87 2.94 16.81
C PHE A 184 -3.00 3.28 17.78
N ILE A 185 -2.75 4.18 18.71
CA ILE A 185 -3.77 4.80 19.55
C ILE A 185 -3.84 6.26 19.11
N ALA A 186 -4.90 6.62 18.39
CA ALA A 186 -5.12 7.98 17.92
C ALA A 186 -6.22 8.66 18.75
N GLN A 187 -5.97 9.87 19.22
CA GLN A 187 -6.86 10.62 20.11
C GLN A 187 -6.97 12.09 19.67
N GLY A 188 -8.11 12.70 20.00
CA GLY A 188 -8.38 14.12 19.74
C GLY A 188 -8.50 14.43 18.25
N ILE A 189 -9.70 14.26 17.68
CA ILE A 189 -9.99 14.67 16.30
C ILE A 189 -9.77 16.18 16.17
N LYS A 190 -9.07 16.60 15.11
CA LYS A 190 -8.82 18.01 14.79
C LYS A 190 -10.03 18.71 14.16
#